data_AF-A0A6P3QK86-F1
#
_entry.id   AF-A0A6P3QK86-F1
#
_cell.length_a   1.000
_cell.length_b   1.000
_cell.length_c   1.000
_cell.angle_alpha   90.00
_cell.angle_beta   90.00
_cell.angle_gamma   90.00
#
_symmetry.space_group_name_H-M   'P 1'
#
loop_
_entity.id
_entity.type
_entity.pdbx_description
1 polymer ?
#
loop_
_entity_poly.entity_id
_entity_poly.type
_entity_poly.pdbx_seq_one_letter_code
_entity_poly.pdbx_strand_id
1 'polypeptide(L)'
;MRVRWGRATVLRVGDGSGRGMANVKAAPKIIDTRGGFILEEEEEEKHTIGNVVHQPGPVMEFDYAICEECSREFMDSYLMNHFDLATCDNCRDADDKHKLITKTEAKQEYLLKDCDLEKREPALKFIVKKNPHHSQWGDMKLYLKLQIEKRALEVWGSQEALEEAKEVRQKNREKMKQKKFDKKVKELRRAVRSSVWKRETAAHQHEYGPEESLEDDMYRKTCTVCGHELTYEKM
;
A
#
# COMPACT_ATOMS: atom_id res chain seq x y z
N MET A 1 -10.70 12.74 -42.14
CA MET A 1 -11.26 12.86 -43.50
C MET A 1 -12.23 11.70 -43.73
N ARG A 2 -13.46 11.94 -44.22
CA ARG A 2 -14.38 10.87 -44.64
C ARG A 2 -13.99 10.40 -46.04
N VAL A 3 -13.88 9.10 -46.26
CA VAL A 3 -13.77 8.51 -47.61
C VAL A 3 -15.08 7.80 -47.92
N ARG A 4 -15.65 8.07 -49.10
CA ARG A 4 -17.01 7.69 -49.51
C ARG A 4 -16.92 6.92 -50.81
N TRP A 5 -17.34 5.66 -50.80
CA TRP A 5 -17.55 4.80 -51.96
C TRP A 5 -18.94 4.15 -51.78
N GLY A 6 -19.81 3.97 -52.77
CA GLY A 6 -19.86 4.44 -54.15
C GLY A 6 -21.22 4.00 -54.73
N ARG A 7 -21.94 4.85 -55.48
CA ARG A 7 -23.25 4.48 -56.05
C ARG A 7 -23.07 3.74 -57.39
N ALA A 8 -23.91 2.74 -57.64
CA ALA A 8 -24.23 2.24 -58.99
C ALA A 8 -25.72 1.88 -59.10
N THR A 9 -26.29 2.04 -60.31
CA THR A 9 -27.73 2.12 -60.63
C THR A 9 -27.90 1.92 -62.15
N VAL A 10 -29.00 1.50 -62.77
CA VAL A 10 -30.44 1.32 -62.42
C VAL A 10 -30.95 0.02 -63.12
N LEU A 11 -32.26 -0.29 -63.02
CA LEU A 11 -33.16 -0.98 -64.00
C LEU A 11 -33.61 -2.43 -63.66
N ARG A 12 -34.87 -2.85 -63.91
CA ARG A 12 -36.19 -2.18 -63.98
C ARG A 12 -37.31 -3.26 -63.99
N VAL A 13 -38.46 -2.95 -63.38
CA VAL A 13 -39.85 -3.40 -63.66
C VAL A 13 -40.16 -4.90 -63.88
N GLY A 14 -41.13 -5.39 -63.10
CA GLY A 14 -42.02 -6.50 -63.46
C GLY A 14 -43.32 -6.40 -62.65
N ASP A 15 -44.39 -5.85 -63.25
CA ASP A 15 -45.71 -5.76 -62.63
C ASP A 15 -46.44 -7.12 -62.59
N GLY A 16 -47.19 -7.38 -61.52
CA GLY A 16 -47.92 -8.64 -61.32
C GLY A 16 -49.13 -8.47 -60.40
N SER A 17 -50.29 -8.15 -60.98
CA SER A 17 -51.57 -7.99 -60.28
C SER A 17 -52.10 -9.29 -59.65
N GLY A 18 -52.62 -9.27 -58.42
CA GLY A 18 -53.09 -10.52 -57.77
C GLY A 18 -53.92 -10.42 -56.49
N ARG A 19 -55.11 -9.79 -56.57
CA ARG A 19 -56.31 -10.15 -55.76
C ARG A 19 -56.17 -10.19 -54.22
N GLY A 20 -56.52 -9.09 -53.56
CA GLY A 20 -56.83 -9.10 -52.12
C GLY A 20 -58.16 -9.81 -51.81
N MET A 21 -58.19 -10.57 -50.70
CA MET A 21 -59.42 -11.10 -50.09
C MET A 21 -59.62 -10.43 -48.73
N ALA A 22 -60.66 -9.61 -48.60
CA ALA A 22 -61.08 -9.06 -47.32
C ALA A 22 -61.78 -10.17 -46.52
N ASN A 23 -61.14 -10.68 -45.47
CA ASN A 23 -61.77 -11.62 -44.56
C ASN A 23 -62.59 -10.85 -43.51
N VAL A 24 -63.89 -10.74 -43.73
CA VAL A 24 -64.81 -10.12 -42.77
C VAL A 24 -65.02 -11.09 -41.62
N LYS A 25 -64.32 -10.88 -40.50
CA LYS A 25 -64.60 -11.61 -39.25
C LYS A 25 -66.02 -11.23 -38.77
N ALA A 26 -66.86 -12.25 -38.57
CA ALA A 26 -68.15 -12.06 -37.92
C ALA A 26 -67.94 -11.64 -36.46
N ALA A 27 -68.85 -10.83 -35.91
CA ALA A 27 -68.77 -10.38 -34.53
C ALA A 27 -68.94 -11.56 -33.55
N PRO A 28 -68.14 -11.63 -32.47
CA PRO A 28 -68.25 -12.70 -31.48
C PRO A 28 -69.60 -12.63 -30.75
N LYS A 29 -70.17 -13.79 -30.40
CA LYS A 29 -71.39 -13.86 -29.59
C LYS A 29 -71.03 -13.69 -28.12
N ILE A 30 -71.51 -12.60 -27.53
CA ILE A 30 -71.29 -12.25 -26.13
C ILE A 30 -72.24 -13.06 -25.25
N ILE A 31 -71.71 -13.77 -24.25
CA ILE A 31 -72.50 -14.48 -23.23
C ILE A 31 -72.32 -13.74 -21.89
N ASP A 32 -73.41 -13.13 -21.40
CA ASP A 32 -73.42 -12.39 -20.13
C ASP A 32 -73.64 -13.35 -18.94
N THR A 33 -72.62 -13.46 -18.08
CA THR A 33 -72.65 -14.30 -16.87
C THR A 33 -73.29 -13.61 -15.66
N ARG A 34 -73.85 -12.40 -15.82
CA ARG A 34 -74.47 -11.57 -14.76
C ARG A 34 -73.54 -11.23 -13.58
N GLY A 35 -72.23 -11.37 -13.77
CA GLY A 35 -71.18 -11.10 -12.79
C GLY A 35 -70.31 -9.88 -13.10
N GLY A 36 -70.67 -9.06 -14.10
CA GLY A 36 -69.92 -7.84 -14.46
C GLY A 36 -68.68 -8.06 -15.33
N PHE A 37 -68.40 -9.29 -15.76
CA PHE A 37 -67.31 -9.62 -16.68
C PHE A 37 -67.85 -10.30 -17.95
N ILE A 38 -67.35 -9.85 -19.09
CA ILE A 38 -67.63 -10.41 -20.42
C ILE A 38 -66.44 -11.31 -20.78
N LEU A 39 -66.71 -12.57 -21.10
CA LEU A 39 -65.73 -13.52 -21.62
C LEU A 39 -66.09 -13.89 -23.06
N GLU A 40 -65.09 -13.93 -23.93
CA GLU A 40 -65.20 -14.50 -25.28
C GLU A 40 -64.82 -15.98 -25.20
N GLU A 41 -65.58 -16.86 -25.87
CA GLU A 41 -65.22 -18.28 -25.99
C GLU A 41 -64.07 -18.43 -26.99
N GLU A 42 -62.83 -18.52 -26.49
CA GLU A 42 -61.69 -18.98 -27.28
C GLU A 42 -61.80 -20.50 -27.51
N GLU A 43 -61.75 -20.91 -28.77
CA GLU A 43 -61.76 -22.33 -29.14
C GLU A 43 -60.54 -23.07 -28.55
N GLU A 44 -60.74 -24.29 -28.04
CA GLU A 44 -59.69 -25.07 -27.37
C GLU A 44 -58.54 -25.47 -28.34
N GLU A 45 -57.57 -24.58 -28.54
CA GLU A 45 -56.33 -24.90 -29.23
C GLU A 45 -55.52 -25.90 -28.40
N LYS A 46 -55.56 -27.17 -28.82
CA LYS A 46 -54.78 -28.25 -28.22
C LYS A 46 -53.30 -28.07 -28.53
N HIS A 47 -52.61 -27.28 -27.70
CA HIS A 47 -51.16 -27.11 -27.74
C HIS A 47 -50.45 -28.47 -27.63
N THR A 48 -50.02 -29.02 -28.76
CA THR A 48 -49.12 -30.17 -28.78
C THR A 48 -47.81 -29.76 -28.13
N ILE A 49 -47.50 -30.32 -26.95
CA ILE A 49 -46.26 -30.05 -26.24
C ILE A 49 -45.11 -30.64 -27.06
N GLY A 50 -44.52 -29.80 -27.92
CA GLY A 50 -43.32 -30.13 -28.66
C GLY A 50 -42.19 -30.45 -27.67
N ASN A 51 -41.49 -31.55 -27.91
CA ASN A 51 -40.48 -32.04 -26.98
C ASN A 51 -39.32 -31.02 -26.90
N VAL A 52 -39.27 -30.23 -25.81
CA VAL A 52 -38.29 -29.15 -25.65
C VAL A 52 -36.93 -29.77 -25.37
N VAL A 53 -36.15 -29.95 -26.44
CA VAL A 53 -34.72 -30.27 -26.32
C VAL A 53 -34.01 -29.02 -25.80
N HIS A 54 -33.91 -28.91 -24.48
CA HIS A 54 -32.97 -27.99 -23.86
C HIS A 54 -31.57 -28.34 -24.40
N GLN A 55 -30.97 -27.41 -25.14
CA GLN A 55 -29.52 -27.49 -25.37
C GLN A 55 -28.85 -27.45 -23.99
N PRO A 56 -27.94 -28.38 -23.68
CA PRO A 56 -27.17 -28.27 -22.45
C PRO A 56 -26.47 -26.92 -22.46
N GLY A 57 -26.56 -26.18 -21.35
CA GLY A 57 -25.90 -24.89 -21.23
C GLY A 57 -24.40 -25.02 -21.50
N PRO A 58 -23.72 -23.95 -21.93
CA PRO A 58 -22.28 -23.99 -22.17
C PRO A 58 -21.57 -24.60 -20.95
N VAL A 59 -20.93 -25.75 -21.15
CA VAL A 59 -20.06 -26.33 -20.14
C VAL A 59 -18.90 -25.36 -20.04
N MET A 60 -18.88 -24.55 -18.98
CA MET A 60 -17.67 -23.81 -18.65
C MET A 60 -16.60 -24.86 -18.41
N GLU A 61 -15.46 -24.73 -19.09
CA GLU A 61 -14.27 -25.49 -18.76
C GLU A 61 -13.90 -25.08 -17.33
N PHE A 62 -14.30 -25.90 -16.36
CA PHE A 62 -13.92 -25.71 -14.97
C PHE A 62 -12.43 -26.00 -14.92
N ASP A 63 -11.61 -24.96 -14.74
CA ASP A 63 -10.14 -25.07 -14.73
C ASP A 63 -9.67 -25.86 -13.49
N TYR A 64 -9.70 -27.20 -13.60
CA TYR A 64 -9.20 -28.09 -12.56
C TYR A 64 -7.68 -27.95 -12.44
N ALA A 65 -7.22 -27.34 -11.35
CA ALA A 65 -5.81 -27.23 -11.01
C ALA A 65 -5.30 -28.52 -10.36
N ILE A 66 -4.07 -28.93 -10.68
CA ILE A 66 -3.41 -30.08 -10.05
C ILE A 66 -2.57 -29.58 -8.87
N CYS A 67 -2.75 -30.16 -7.70
CA CYS A 67 -1.99 -29.80 -6.50
C CYS A 67 -0.52 -30.24 -6.58
N GLU A 68 0.43 -29.32 -6.44
CA GLU A 68 1.89 -29.61 -6.48
C GLU A 68 2.35 -30.60 -5.39
N GLU A 69 1.65 -30.68 -4.26
CA GLU A 69 2.06 -31.49 -3.09
C GLU A 69 1.44 -32.91 -3.07
N CYS A 70 0.27 -33.12 -3.69
CA CYS A 70 -0.43 -34.42 -3.67
C CYS A 70 -0.96 -34.91 -5.02
N SER A 71 -0.71 -34.16 -6.11
CA SER A 71 -1.11 -34.46 -7.48
C SER A 71 -2.60 -34.73 -7.68
N ARG A 72 -3.46 -34.25 -6.78
CA ARG A 72 -4.92 -34.33 -6.92
C ARG A 72 -5.45 -33.08 -7.61
N GLU A 73 -6.42 -33.27 -8.48
CA GLU A 73 -7.24 -32.21 -9.06
C GLU A 73 -8.07 -31.52 -7.97
N PHE A 74 -8.14 -30.19 -8.03
CA PHE A 74 -9.01 -29.36 -7.21
C PHE A 74 -9.49 -28.17 -8.05
N MET A 75 -10.66 -27.61 -7.73
CA MET A 75 -11.16 -26.40 -8.39
C MET A 75 -10.63 -25.16 -7.65
N ASP A 76 -11.20 -24.90 -6.47
CA ASP A 76 -10.78 -23.79 -5.61
C ASP A 76 -9.86 -24.25 -4.47
N SER A 77 -8.94 -23.38 -4.07
CA SER A 77 -8.28 -23.45 -2.77
C SER A 77 -7.97 -22.06 -2.24
N TYR A 78 -7.75 -21.93 -0.92
CA TYR A 78 -7.35 -20.66 -0.32
C TYR A 78 -6.06 -20.09 -0.92
N LEU A 79 -5.09 -20.96 -1.22
CA LEU A 79 -3.78 -20.56 -1.74
C LEU A 79 -3.83 -20.18 -3.21
N MET A 80 -4.64 -20.88 -4.02
CA MET A 80 -4.87 -20.51 -5.41
C MET A 80 -5.58 -19.15 -5.47
N ASN A 81 -6.70 -19.00 -4.75
CA ASN A 81 -7.55 -17.81 -4.84
C ASN A 81 -6.89 -16.53 -4.34
N HIS A 82 -5.96 -16.62 -3.37
CA HIS A 82 -5.27 -15.46 -2.82
C HIS A 82 -3.85 -15.23 -3.33
N PHE A 83 -3.13 -16.26 -3.78
CA PHE A 83 -1.71 -16.18 -4.09
C PHE A 83 -1.31 -16.82 -5.44
N ASP A 84 -2.25 -17.38 -6.20
CA ASP A 84 -1.99 -18.15 -7.44
C ASP A 84 -1.02 -19.33 -7.23
N LEU A 85 -1.08 -19.97 -6.06
CA LEU A 85 -0.29 -21.16 -5.76
C LEU A 85 -1.15 -22.43 -5.88
N ALA A 86 -0.70 -23.36 -6.72
CA ALA A 86 -1.40 -24.61 -7.04
C ALA A 86 -1.31 -25.65 -5.91
N THR A 87 -1.93 -25.35 -4.76
CA THR A 87 -1.94 -26.23 -3.58
C THR A 87 -3.36 -26.33 -3.02
N CYS A 88 -3.88 -27.55 -2.85
CA CYS A 88 -5.21 -27.77 -2.27
C CYS A 88 -5.21 -27.55 -0.76
N ASP A 89 -6.38 -27.23 -0.17
CA ASP A 89 -6.48 -26.87 1.25
C ASP A 89 -6.10 -28.02 2.21
N ASN A 90 -6.16 -29.27 1.77
CA ASN A 90 -5.68 -30.42 2.56
C ASN A 90 -4.15 -30.47 2.70
N CYS A 91 -3.41 -29.89 1.75
CA CYS A 91 -1.95 -29.77 1.77
C CYS A 91 -1.48 -28.41 2.31
N ARG A 92 -2.42 -27.54 2.70
CA ARG A 92 -2.14 -26.22 3.24
C ARG A 92 -1.65 -26.30 4.68
N ASP A 93 -0.35 -26.43 4.81
CA ASP A 93 0.37 -26.17 6.06
C ASP A 93 0.50 -24.65 6.30
N ALA A 94 -0.24 -24.13 7.29
CA ALA A 94 -0.30 -22.69 7.58
C ALA A 94 0.82 -22.18 8.51
N ASP A 95 1.53 -23.07 9.20
CA ASP A 95 2.51 -22.70 10.24
C ASP A 95 3.95 -22.73 9.71
N ASP A 96 4.30 -23.69 8.84
CA ASP A 96 5.62 -23.80 8.22
C ASP A 96 5.63 -23.35 6.75
N LYS A 97 5.24 -24.22 5.80
CA LYS A 97 5.42 -23.95 4.34
C LYS A 97 4.66 -22.72 3.85
N HIS A 98 3.37 -22.60 4.19
CA HIS A 98 2.48 -21.56 3.69
C HIS A 98 2.24 -20.44 4.71
N LYS A 99 3.21 -20.25 5.61
CA LYS A 99 3.19 -19.17 6.59
C LYS A 99 3.02 -17.81 5.92
N LEU A 100 2.14 -16.99 6.47
CA LEU A 100 1.93 -15.60 6.06
C LEU A 100 2.80 -14.66 6.89
N ILE A 101 3.50 -13.75 6.22
CA ILE A 101 4.35 -12.72 6.85
C ILE A 101 3.88 -11.32 6.48
N THR A 102 4.12 -10.34 7.36
CA THR A 102 3.69 -8.96 7.11
C THR A 102 4.56 -8.25 6.07
N LYS A 103 4.03 -7.25 5.34
CA LYS A 103 4.85 -6.41 4.43
C LYS A 103 6.08 -5.81 5.13
N THR A 104 5.92 -5.43 6.40
CA THR A 104 7.00 -4.86 7.22
C THR A 104 8.09 -5.87 7.55
N GLU A 105 7.70 -7.11 7.89
CA GLU A 105 8.59 -8.23 8.16
C GLU A 105 9.33 -8.66 6.89
N ALA A 106 8.62 -8.86 5.77
CA ALA A 106 9.21 -9.18 4.48
C ALA A 106 10.32 -8.18 4.06
N LYS A 107 10.08 -6.87 4.24
CA LYS A 107 11.07 -5.82 3.93
C LYS A 107 12.24 -5.74 4.92
N GLN A 108 12.06 -6.19 6.16
CA GLN A 108 13.11 -6.20 7.18
C GLN A 108 13.97 -7.46 7.09
N GLU A 109 13.35 -8.62 6.93
CA GLU A 109 14.01 -9.92 6.88
C GLU A 109 14.57 -10.30 5.51
N TYR A 110 13.97 -9.88 4.40
CA TYR A 110 14.51 -10.19 3.07
C TYR A 110 15.12 -8.96 2.37
N LEU A 111 15.23 -7.85 3.12
CA LEU A 111 15.79 -6.55 2.68
C LEU A 111 15.15 -5.98 1.39
N LEU A 112 13.95 -6.47 1.04
CA LEU A 112 13.20 -6.09 -0.16
C LEU A 112 12.66 -4.65 -0.10
N LYS A 113 12.52 -4.03 -1.27
CA LYS A 113 11.89 -2.70 -1.43
C LYS A 113 10.45 -2.88 -1.89
N ASP A 114 9.63 -1.83 -1.79
CA ASP A 114 8.23 -1.88 -2.24
C ASP A 114 8.11 -2.18 -3.74
N CYS A 115 9.07 -1.72 -4.56
CA CYS A 115 9.12 -2.06 -5.98
C CYS A 115 9.36 -3.55 -6.26
N ASP A 116 10.09 -4.25 -5.40
CA ASP A 116 10.37 -5.67 -5.58
C ASP A 116 9.14 -6.55 -5.25
N LEU A 117 8.21 -6.02 -4.45
CA LEU A 117 6.94 -6.66 -4.11
C LEU A 117 5.83 -6.34 -5.11
N GLU A 118 5.69 -5.05 -5.48
CA GLU A 118 4.51 -4.53 -6.18
C GLU A 118 4.73 -4.27 -7.69
N LYS A 119 5.98 -4.18 -8.17
CA LYS A 119 6.28 -3.84 -9.58
C LYS A 119 7.02 -4.92 -10.39
N ARG A 120 7.81 -5.77 -9.73
CA ARG A 120 8.47 -6.90 -10.43
C ARG A 120 7.43 -7.94 -10.83
N GLU A 121 7.51 -8.39 -12.08
CA GLU A 121 6.68 -9.46 -12.61
C GLU A 121 7.19 -10.84 -12.13
N PRO A 122 6.32 -11.79 -11.76
CA PRO A 122 4.90 -11.60 -11.44
C PRO A 122 4.73 -10.76 -10.16
N ALA A 123 3.74 -9.87 -10.14
CA ALA A 123 3.45 -9.03 -8.99
C ALA A 123 2.90 -9.87 -7.83
N LEU A 124 3.46 -9.73 -6.63
CA LEU A 124 3.08 -10.59 -5.50
C LEU A 124 1.72 -10.18 -4.93
N LYS A 125 0.76 -11.10 -4.97
CA LYS A 125 -0.54 -10.94 -4.32
C LYS A 125 -0.40 -10.93 -2.79
N PHE A 126 -1.36 -10.30 -2.13
CA PHE A 126 -1.38 -10.15 -0.67
C PHE A 126 -2.81 -10.15 -0.14
N ILE A 127 -2.96 -10.61 1.10
CA ILE A 127 -4.22 -10.54 1.84
C ILE A 127 -4.21 -9.30 2.74
N VAL A 128 -5.31 -8.56 2.76
CA VAL A 128 -5.48 -7.38 3.62
C VAL A 128 -6.22 -7.79 4.90
N LYS A 129 -5.66 -7.48 6.07
CA LYS A 129 -6.32 -7.64 7.37
C LYS A 129 -6.26 -6.36 8.20
N LYS A 130 -7.25 -6.18 9.08
CA LYS A 130 -7.23 -5.14 10.12
C LYS A 130 -6.05 -5.40 11.08
N ASN A 131 -5.42 -4.34 11.59
CA ASN A 131 -4.29 -4.49 12.51
C ASN A 131 -4.78 -4.98 13.90
N PRO A 132 -4.28 -6.13 14.41
CA PRO A 132 -4.72 -6.68 15.70
C PRO A 132 -4.48 -5.79 16.91
N HIS A 133 -3.45 -4.94 16.88
CA HIS A 133 -3.14 -4.05 18.01
C HIS A 133 -4.02 -2.80 18.05
N HIS A 134 -4.47 -2.30 16.89
CA HIS A 134 -5.26 -1.07 16.82
C HIS A 134 -6.04 -1.00 15.50
N SER A 135 -7.36 -1.19 15.57
CA SER A 135 -8.25 -1.28 14.39
C SER A 135 -8.35 0.02 13.57
N GLN A 136 -7.97 1.18 14.15
CA GLN A 136 -7.92 2.46 13.43
C GLN A 136 -6.59 2.69 12.69
N TRP A 137 -5.56 1.86 12.92
CA TRP A 137 -4.34 1.92 12.10
C TRP A 137 -4.62 1.35 10.71
N GLY A 138 -3.80 1.74 9.73
CA GLY A 138 -3.91 1.23 8.37
C GLY A 138 -3.81 -0.30 8.31
N ASP A 139 -4.53 -0.89 7.35
CA ASP A 139 -4.61 -2.34 7.20
C ASP A 139 -3.25 -2.97 6.89
N MET A 140 -2.99 -4.12 7.51
CA MET A 140 -1.80 -4.91 7.24
C MET A 140 -1.96 -5.72 5.95
N LYS A 141 -0.92 -5.68 5.10
CA LYS A 141 -0.77 -6.60 3.97
C LYS A 141 0.05 -7.82 4.42
N LEU A 142 -0.50 -9.00 4.17
CA LEU A 142 0.09 -10.32 4.44
C LEU A 142 0.49 -10.98 3.12
N TYR A 143 1.75 -11.38 3.02
CA TYR A 143 2.33 -12.06 1.86
C TYR A 143 2.69 -13.50 2.22
N LEU A 144 2.69 -14.40 1.24
CA LEU A 144 3.13 -15.78 1.42
C LEU A 144 4.66 -15.84 1.57
N LYS A 145 5.17 -16.40 2.67
CA LYS A 145 6.61 -16.47 2.96
C LYS A 145 7.40 -17.12 1.80
N LEU A 146 6.90 -18.23 1.26
CA LEU A 146 7.48 -18.95 0.12
C LEU A 146 7.71 -18.07 -1.12
N GLN A 147 6.76 -17.18 -1.43
CA GLN A 147 6.89 -16.26 -2.57
C GLN A 147 7.89 -15.14 -2.30
N ILE A 148 7.95 -14.67 -1.05
CA ILE A 148 8.93 -13.67 -0.61
C ILE A 148 10.35 -14.23 -0.64
N GLU A 149 10.55 -15.50 -0.28
CA GLU A 149 11.83 -16.20 -0.37
C GLU A 149 12.30 -16.35 -1.83
N LYS A 150 11.43 -16.83 -2.73
CA LYS A 150 11.71 -16.87 -4.17
C LYS A 150 12.08 -15.48 -4.71
N ARG A 151 11.30 -14.44 -4.38
CA ARG A 151 11.57 -13.04 -4.77
C ARG A 151 12.86 -12.48 -4.15
N ALA A 152 13.26 -12.92 -2.96
CA ALA A 152 14.52 -12.54 -2.34
C ALA A 152 15.72 -13.12 -3.11
N LEU A 153 15.64 -14.39 -3.50
CA LEU A 153 16.66 -15.04 -4.34
C LEU A 153 16.75 -14.38 -5.73
N GLU A 154 15.62 -13.99 -6.34
CA GLU A 154 15.60 -13.21 -7.60
C GLU A 154 16.26 -11.81 -7.48
N VAL A 155 16.20 -11.18 -6.29
CA VAL A 155 16.72 -9.83 -6.06
C VAL A 155 18.18 -9.82 -5.63
N TRP A 156 18.60 -10.79 -4.83
CA TRP A 156 19.94 -10.90 -4.25
C TRP A 156 20.85 -11.92 -4.96
N GLY A 157 20.30 -12.77 -5.83
CA GLY A 157 21.01 -13.81 -6.58
C GLY A 157 21.29 -15.07 -5.76
N SER A 158 21.77 -14.93 -4.52
CA SER A 158 22.00 -16.04 -3.59
C SER A 158 21.53 -15.72 -2.18
N GLN A 159 21.30 -16.77 -1.38
CA GLN A 159 21.00 -16.66 0.04
C GLN A 159 22.18 -16.05 0.82
N GLU A 160 23.41 -16.43 0.46
CA GLU A 160 24.65 -15.91 1.06
C GLU A 160 24.75 -14.38 0.90
N ALA A 161 24.45 -13.84 -0.29
CA ALA A 161 24.49 -12.40 -0.55
C ALA A 161 23.46 -11.62 0.29
N LEU A 162 22.28 -12.22 0.56
CA LEU A 162 21.28 -11.64 1.46
C LEU A 162 21.78 -11.62 2.92
N GLU A 163 22.45 -12.68 3.36
CA GLU A 163 22.99 -12.80 4.72
C GLU A 163 24.18 -11.85 4.96
N GLU A 164 25.11 -11.75 4.02
CA GLU A 164 26.17 -10.73 4.04
C GLU A 164 25.59 -9.31 4.11
N ALA A 165 24.55 -9.02 3.31
CA ALA A 165 23.85 -7.73 3.35
C ALA A 165 23.16 -7.46 4.70
N LYS A 166 22.60 -8.49 5.35
CA LYS A 166 22.07 -8.38 6.72
C LYS A 166 23.18 -8.04 7.71
N GLU A 167 24.30 -8.75 7.68
CA GLU A 167 25.43 -8.51 8.57
C GLU A 167 26.00 -7.10 8.42
N VAL A 168 26.26 -6.66 7.18
CA VAL A 168 26.75 -5.30 6.90
C VAL A 168 25.76 -4.25 7.43
N ARG A 169 24.46 -4.47 7.27
CA ARG A 169 23.41 -3.59 7.81
C ARG A 169 23.36 -3.63 9.34
N GLN A 170 23.64 -4.75 9.99
CA GLN A 170 23.74 -4.85 11.45
C GLN A 170 24.99 -4.12 11.98
N LYS A 171 26.18 -4.47 11.45
CA LYS A 171 27.48 -3.84 11.77
C LYS A 171 27.41 -2.32 11.60
N ASN A 172 26.72 -1.82 10.55
CA ASN A 172 26.51 -0.38 10.36
C ASN A 172 25.52 0.23 11.36
N ARG A 173 24.44 -0.46 11.74
CA ARG A 173 23.51 0.00 12.81
C ARG A 173 24.22 0.11 14.15
N GLU A 174 25.09 -0.84 14.49
CA GLU A 174 25.90 -0.83 15.71
C GLU A 174 26.92 0.33 15.72
N LYS A 175 27.71 0.49 14.64
CA LYS A 175 28.61 1.64 14.45
C LYS A 175 27.89 2.99 14.59
N MET A 176 26.66 3.11 14.07
CA MET A 176 25.88 4.34 14.20
C MET A 176 25.30 4.56 15.61
N LYS A 177 24.92 3.49 16.33
CA LYS A 177 24.56 3.57 17.75
C LYS A 177 25.75 4.04 18.60
N GLN A 178 26.93 3.46 18.39
CA GLN A 178 28.18 3.83 19.08
C GLN A 178 28.53 5.31 18.81
N LYS A 179 28.61 5.73 17.54
CA LYS A 179 28.87 7.15 17.18
C LYS A 179 27.86 8.12 17.80
N LYS A 180 26.57 7.73 17.91
CA LYS A 180 25.53 8.53 18.57
C LYS A 180 25.74 8.62 20.08
N PHE A 181 26.20 7.55 20.73
CA PHE A 181 26.59 7.54 22.13
C PHE A 181 27.83 8.40 22.39
N ASP A 182 28.90 8.21 21.62
CA ASP A 182 30.14 8.98 21.74
C ASP A 182 29.91 10.49 21.53
N LYS A 183 29.04 10.85 20.57
CA LYS A 183 28.60 12.23 20.38
C LYS A 183 27.92 12.80 21.63
N LYS A 184 26.97 12.08 22.24
CA LYS A 184 26.33 12.50 23.49
C LYS A 184 27.33 12.64 24.64
N VAL A 185 28.28 11.71 24.79
CA VAL A 185 29.34 11.80 25.81
C VAL A 185 30.24 13.02 25.57
N LYS A 186 30.59 13.32 24.31
CA LYS A 186 31.37 14.51 23.94
C LYS A 186 30.61 15.81 24.22
N GLU A 187 29.31 15.85 23.94
CA GLU A 187 28.42 16.98 24.24
C GLU A 187 28.29 17.20 25.75
N LEU A 188 28.05 16.14 26.53
CA LEU A 188 28.02 16.18 28.00
C LEU A 188 29.34 16.69 28.59
N ARG A 189 30.48 16.15 28.14
CA ARG A 189 31.83 16.63 28.54
C ARG A 189 32.07 18.10 28.17
N ARG A 190 31.51 18.58 27.05
CA ARG A 190 31.59 20.00 26.66
C ARG A 190 30.76 20.87 27.60
N ALA A 191 29.53 20.47 27.92
CA ALA A 191 28.65 21.18 28.85
C ALA A 191 29.30 21.34 30.23
N VAL A 192 29.78 20.24 30.83
CA VAL A 192 30.47 20.25 32.13
C VAL A 192 31.74 21.09 32.11
N ARG A 193 32.57 21.02 31.04
CA ARG A 193 33.72 21.93 30.92
C ARG A 193 33.30 23.40 30.82
N SER A 194 32.23 23.72 30.10
CA SER A 194 31.77 25.10 29.96
C SER A 194 31.13 25.68 31.23
N SER A 195 30.57 24.86 32.13
CA SER A 195 30.11 25.34 33.44
C SER A 195 31.25 25.57 34.42
N VAL A 196 32.28 24.70 34.43
CA VAL A 196 33.46 24.86 35.30
C VAL A 196 34.39 25.98 34.82
N TRP A 197 34.53 26.19 33.51
CA TRP A 197 35.43 27.21 32.95
C TRP A 197 34.85 28.63 32.93
N LYS A 198 33.53 28.78 33.17
CA LYS A 198 32.93 30.07 33.52
C LYS A 198 33.27 30.41 34.98
N ARG A 199 34.55 30.63 35.27
CA ARG A 199 34.89 31.57 36.34
C ARG A 199 34.32 32.91 35.94
N GLU A 200 33.60 33.54 36.86
CA GLU A 200 33.12 34.90 36.69
C GLU A 200 34.32 35.83 36.58
N THR A 201 34.72 36.15 35.35
CA THR A 201 35.47 37.38 35.06
C THR A 201 34.50 38.54 35.17
N ALA A 202 33.88 38.70 36.35
CA ALA A 202 33.33 39.97 36.76
C ALA A 202 34.52 40.92 36.81
N ALA A 203 34.67 41.72 35.75
CA ALA A 203 35.64 42.80 35.73
C ALA A 203 35.30 43.68 36.93
N HIS A 204 36.15 43.67 37.95
CA HIS A 204 35.90 44.42 39.16
C HIS A 204 35.82 45.91 38.80
N GLN A 205 34.63 46.49 38.96
CA GLN A 205 34.43 47.90 38.72
C GLN A 205 35.07 48.67 39.87
N HIS A 206 36.18 49.35 39.58
CA HIS A 206 36.97 50.04 40.58
C HIS A 206 36.23 51.27 41.12
N GLU A 207 35.84 51.22 42.40
CA GLU A 207 35.37 52.38 43.16
C GLU A 207 36.57 53.05 43.83
N TYR A 208 37.01 54.15 43.24
CA TYR A 208 38.15 54.93 43.72
C TYR A 208 37.76 55.81 44.90
N GLY A 209 38.56 55.73 45.98
CA GLY A 209 38.40 56.53 47.20
C GLY A 209 38.84 58.00 47.05
N PRO A 210 39.02 58.72 48.17
CA PRO A 210 39.47 60.12 48.16
C PRO A 210 40.82 60.29 47.44
N GLU A 211 41.00 61.46 46.82
CA GLU A 211 42.22 61.81 46.07
C GLU A 211 43.33 62.19 47.06
N GLU A 212 44.49 61.52 46.98
CA GLU A 212 45.71 61.90 47.68
C GLU A 212 46.58 62.75 46.72
N SER A 213 46.90 63.99 47.07
CA SER A 213 47.84 64.81 46.31
C SER A 213 49.27 64.37 46.60
N LEU A 214 50.01 64.04 45.54
CA LEU A 214 51.46 63.89 45.56
C LEU A 214 52.11 65.25 45.23
N GLU A 215 53.44 65.31 45.29
CA GLU A 215 54.20 66.48 44.85
C GLU A 215 54.11 66.64 43.32
N ASP A 216 54.26 67.88 42.82
CA ASP A 216 54.24 68.26 41.40
C ASP A 216 52.96 67.89 40.60
N ASP A 217 51.80 68.41 41.04
CA ASP A 217 50.49 68.31 40.34
C ASP A 217 49.97 66.88 40.03
N MET A 218 50.61 65.86 40.61
CA MET A 218 50.20 64.47 40.54
C MET A 218 49.18 64.12 41.64
N TYR A 219 48.15 63.37 41.27
CA TYR A 219 47.10 62.89 42.18
C TYR A 219 47.02 61.36 42.12
N ARG A 220 46.84 60.72 43.28
CA ARG A 220 46.65 59.27 43.42
C ARG A 220 45.25 58.98 43.95
N LYS A 221 44.58 57.99 43.38
CA LYS A 221 43.40 57.35 43.99
C LYS A 221 43.63 55.87 44.16
N THR A 222 43.18 55.32 45.28
CA THR A 222 43.20 53.88 45.54
C THR A 222 41.78 53.33 45.48
N CYS A 223 41.60 52.18 44.83
CA CYS A 223 40.31 51.49 44.79
C CYS A 223 40.01 50.87 46.15
N THR A 224 38.91 51.26 46.78
CA THR A 224 38.54 50.85 48.15
C THR A 224 38.31 49.35 48.30
N VAL A 225 37.90 48.68 47.21
CA VAL A 225 37.48 47.27 47.21
C VAL A 225 38.63 46.31 46.85
N CYS A 226 39.65 46.76 46.10
CA CYS A 226 40.71 45.88 45.60
C CYS A 226 42.14 46.42 45.73
N GLY A 227 42.35 47.64 46.24
CA GLY A 227 43.68 48.25 46.41
C GLY A 227 44.38 48.64 45.10
N HIS A 228 43.68 48.71 43.95
CA HIS A 228 44.26 49.19 42.70
C HIS A 228 44.55 50.70 42.79
N GLU A 229 45.79 51.10 42.56
CA GLU A 229 46.19 52.52 42.56
C GLU A 229 46.13 53.11 41.14
N LEU A 230 45.60 54.31 41.00
CA LEU A 230 45.54 55.05 39.74
C LEU A 230 46.08 56.46 39.96
N THR A 231 47.17 56.79 39.29
CA THR A 231 47.83 58.09 39.31
C THR A 231 47.50 58.89 38.05
N TYR A 232 47.25 60.19 38.18
CA TYR A 232 46.97 61.11 37.07
C TYR A 232 47.43 62.53 37.41
N GLU A 233 47.71 63.31 36.38
CA GLU A 233 48.04 64.74 36.44
C GLU A 233 46.76 65.57 36.26
N LYS A 234 46.68 66.76 36.87
CA LYS A 234 45.47 67.61 36.85
C LYS A 234 45.80 68.99 36.27
N MET A 235 45.53 69.18 34.98
CA MET A 235 45.56 70.48 34.28
C MET A 235 44.41 71.41 34.70
#